data_AF-A0A066XHN4-F1
#
_entry.id   AF-A0A066XHN4-F1
#
_cell.length_a   1.000
_cell.length_b   1.000
_cell.length_c   1.000
_cell.angle_alpha   90.00
_cell.angle_beta   90.00
_cell.angle_gamma   90.00
#
_symmetry.space_group_name_H-M   'P 1'
#
loop_
_entity.id
_entity.type
_entity.pdbx_description
1 polymer ?
#
loop_
_entity_poly.entity_id
_entity_poly.type
_entity_poly.pdbx_seq_one_letter_code
_entity_poly.pdbx_strand_id
1 'polypeptide(L)'
;MKYTITALSMLAMAVAQQVGTEESEIHPKLSWQKCTSGSCSNVNAEVVIDANWRWVHEVGSVIKLPTNIIPSGYQNCYEGNSWTGRCSSADDCAKNCAVEGAQYSGTYGVSTSGNALTLKFVQQHSYGKNIGSRMYLMNGDSKYQMFTLLNNEFAFDVDLSTVECGINSALYFVSMKEDGGLSSEANNNAGAKYGTGYCDAQCARDLKFIGGRGNIEGWDSSDTDASGGVGNMGACCAEIDVWESNAHAYALTPHACENNNYHVCEGDTCGGTYSEDRYGGGCDADGCDYNPYRMGNRDFYGPGKTIDTRKKFTVITRFLPDRMYQVFIQDGRTITVPGAKWDGIPETSEITPELCKANFATFGERDRFSEVGGYPQLNAALEIPMTLVMSIWSDHYSNMLWLDSVYPPEKAGQPGSERGPCSPSSGVPAEVIEQFPYAQVTWSNLRFGPVGSTYNVPT
;
A
#
# COMPACT_ATOMS: atom_id res chain seq x y z
N MET A 1 -7.37 63.35 29.11
CA MET A 1 -7.99 62.18 28.44
C MET A 1 -6.90 61.38 27.75
N LYS A 2 -6.49 60.25 28.32
CA LYS A 2 -5.60 59.28 27.65
C LYS A 2 -6.50 58.19 27.07
N TYR A 3 -6.53 58.03 25.75
CA TYR A 3 -7.21 56.93 25.10
C TYR A 3 -6.20 55.79 24.93
N THR A 4 -6.42 54.70 25.67
CA THR A 4 -5.69 53.45 25.49
C THR A 4 -6.35 52.71 24.33
N ILE A 5 -5.64 52.56 23.20
CA ILE A 5 -6.06 51.70 22.10
C ILE A 5 -5.61 50.29 22.43
N THR A 6 -6.55 49.43 22.80
CA THR A 6 -6.33 47.99 22.91
C THR A 6 -6.47 47.39 21.51
N ALA A 7 -5.36 47.04 20.86
CA ALA A 7 -5.38 46.29 19.62
C ALA A 7 -5.81 44.85 19.93
N LEU A 8 -6.98 44.46 19.41
CA LEU A 8 -7.52 43.12 19.52
C LEU A 8 -6.78 42.24 18.50
N SER A 9 -5.88 41.38 18.99
CA SER A 9 -5.22 40.36 18.17
C SER A 9 -6.27 39.34 17.71
N MET A 10 -6.73 39.42 16.47
CA MET A 10 -7.48 38.32 15.85
C MET A 10 -6.51 37.15 15.63
N LEU A 11 -6.56 36.13 16.49
CA LEU A 11 -6.00 34.82 16.16
C LEU A 11 -6.82 34.26 15.00
N ALA A 12 -6.27 34.30 13.79
CA ALA A 12 -6.75 33.44 12.71
C ALA A 12 -6.46 31.99 13.15
N MET A 13 -7.51 31.25 13.52
CA MET A 13 -7.40 29.80 13.67
C MET A 13 -7.15 29.24 12.27
N ALA A 14 -5.95 28.74 12.02
CA ALA A 14 -5.66 27.99 10.81
C ALA A 14 -6.49 26.70 10.86
N VAL A 15 -7.42 26.57 9.91
CA VAL A 15 -8.22 25.36 9.71
C VAL A 15 -7.50 24.56 8.61
N ALA A 16 -7.41 23.24 8.78
CA ALA A 16 -6.68 22.19 8.02
C ALA A 16 -7.64 21.08 7.50
N GLN A 17 -7.19 19.99 6.84
CA GLN A 17 -7.96 18.73 6.68
C GLN A 17 -8.39 18.26 8.05
N GLN A 18 -9.69 18.29 8.29
CA GLN A 18 -10.23 18.13 9.63
C GLN A 18 -10.54 16.67 9.95
N VAL A 19 -10.82 16.48 11.24
CA VAL A 19 -11.32 15.23 11.79
C VAL A 19 -12.83 15.37 11.96
N GLY A 20 -13.57 14.43 11.38
CA GLY A 20 -15.00 14.31 11.56
C GLY A 20 -15.34 13.86 12.98
N THR A 21 -16.58 14.05 13.40
CA THR A 21 -17.03 13.74 14.77
C THR A 21 -18.28 12.86 14.82
N GLU A 22 -18.78 12.43 13.67
CA GLU A 22 -20.01 11.64 13.53
C GLU A 22 -19.74 10.15 13.70
N GLU A 23 -18.56 9.67 13.29
CA GLU A 23 -18.13 8.28 13.44
C GLU A 23 -16.86 8.22 14.30
N SER A 24 -16.89 7.40 15.36
CA SER A 24 -15.74 7.29 16.25
C SER A 24 -14.67 6.40 15.65
N GLU A 25 -13.42 6.86 15.65
CA GLU A 25 -12.30 6.02 15.21
C GLU A 25 -11.86 5.06 16.31
N ILE A 26 -12.06 3.76 16.07
CA ILE A 26 -11.69 2.68 16.99
C ILE A 26 -10.83 1.66 16.21
N HIS A 27 -9.51 1.78 16.35
CA HIS A 27 -8.56 0.87 15.68
C HIS A 27 -8.72 -0.58 16.14
N PRO A 28 -8.90 -1.55 15.22
CA PRO A 28 -8.84 -2.97 15.53
C PRO A 28 -7.49 -3.35 16.13
N LYS A 29 -7.49 -4.15 17.20
CA LYS A 29 -6.27 -4.57 17.89
C LYS A 29 -5.58 -5.69 17.12
N LEU A 30 -4.26 -5.62 17.01
CA LEU A 30 -3.44 -6.62 16.34
C LEU A 30 -2.13 -6.77 17.11
N SER A 31 -1.80 -7.97 17.57
CA SER A 31 -0.50 -8.23 18.19
C SER A 31 0.52 -8.72 17.18
N TRP A 32 1.76 -8.22 17.26
CA TRP A 32 2.91 -8.73 16.51
C TRP A 32 4.06 -9.07 17.46
N GLN A 33 5.18 -9.60 16.96
CA GLN A 33 6.31 -9.99 17.79
C GLN A 33 7.61 -9.30 17.40
N LYS A 34 8.26 -8.66 18.37
CA LYS A 34 9.62 -8.15 18.23
C LYS A 34 10.61 -9.21 18.70
N CYS A 35 11.52 -9.60 17.82
CA CYS A 35 12.49 -10.66 18.03
C CYS A 35 13.91 -10.11 18.24
N THR A 36 14.67 -10.82 19.06
CA THR A 36 16.11 -10.67 19.29
C THR A 36 16.78 -12.01 19.10
N SER A 37 18.11 -12.07 19.15
CA SER A 37 18.85 -13.35 19.11
C SER A 37 18.43 -14.26 20.28
N GLY A 38 17.53 -15.20 19.98
CA GLY A 38 17.07 -16.25 20.92
C GLY A 38 15.70 -16.04 21.57
N SER A 39 14.98 -14.94 21.33
CA SER A 39 13.62 -14.76 21.87
C SER A 39 12.77 -13.75 21.10
N CYS A 40 11.45 -13.94 21.11
CA CYS A 40 10.49 -12.95 20.63
C CYS A 40 9.55 -12.52 21.75
N SER A 41 9.17 -11.24 21.75
CA SER A 41 8.23 -10.64 22.71
C SER A 41 7.03 -10.06 21.97
N ASN A 42 5.85 -10.25 22.54
CA ASN A 42 4.62 -9.71 21.96
C ASN A 42 4.58 -8.19 22.12
N VAL A 43 4.18 -7.51 21.05
CA VAL A 43 3.84 -6.10 21.02
C VAL A 43 2.35 -6.00 20.74
N ASN A 44 1.61 -5.39 21.67
CA ASN A 44 0.20 -5.10 21.47
C ASN A 44 0.10 -3.83 20.63
N ALA A 45 -0.35 -3.97 19.39
CA ALA A 45 -0.53 -2.88 18.46
C ALA A 45 -2.01 -2.79 18.03
N GLU A 46 -2.24 -1.95 17.04
CA GLU A 46 -3.52 -1.76 16.39
C GLU A 46 -3.31 -1.51 14.90
N VAL A 47 -4.37 -1.49 14.13
CA VAL A 47 -4.32 -1.17 12.70
C VAL A 47 -5.30 -0.07 12.36
N VAL A 48 -4.96 0.73 11.35
CA VAL A 48 -5.80 1.80 10.83
C VAL A 48 -5.99 1.64 9.33
N ILE A 49 -7.19 1.92 8.82
CA ILE A 49 -7.45 1.94 7.38
C ILE A 49 -6.96 3.27 6.78
N ASP A 50 -6.45 3.20 5.55
CA ASP A 50 -6.07 4.35 4.74
C ASP A 50 -7.21 5.38 4.58
N ALA A 51 -6.84 6.65 4.60
CA ALA A 51 -7.77 7.77 4.55
C ALA A 51 -8.64 7.82 3.28
N ASN A 52 -8.20 7.22 2.17
CA ASN A 52 -8.92 7.24 0.89
C ASN A 52 -10.26 6.47 0.96
N TRP A 53 -10.37 5.50 1.88
CA TRP A 53 -11.61 4.75 2.13
C TRP A 53 -12.60 5.49 3.04
N ARG A 54 -12.14 6.52 3.74
CA ARG A 54 -12.97 7.22 4.73
C ARG A 54 -13.98 8.10 4.04
N TRP A 55 -15.11 8.29 4.73
CA TRP A 55 -16.09 9.28 4.32
C TRP A 55 -15.48 10.68 4.44
N VAL A 56 -15.66 11.49 3.40
CA VAL A 56 -15.17 12.88 3.32
C VAL A 56 -16.36 13.84 3.19
N HIS A 57 -16.55 14.69 4.19
CA HIS A 57 -17.66 15.64 4.23
C HIS A 57 -17.21 17.02 4.73
N GLU A 58 -18.07 18.03 4.54
CA GLU A 58 -17.78 19.39 5.00
C GLU A 58 -17.65 19.48 6.53
N VAL A 59 -16.81 20.41 6.99
CA VAL A 59 -16.62 20.73 8.41
C VAL A 59 -17.72 21.66 8.89
N GLY A 60 -18.29 21.39 10.07
CA GLY A 60 -19.05 22.38 10.83
C GLY A 60 -20.57 22.23 10.83
N SER A 61 -21.16 22.80 11.88
CA SER A 61 -22.52 22.59 12.38
C SER A 61 -23.62 23.40 11.68
N VAL A 62 -24.77 22.75 11.42
CA VAL A 62 -26.11 23.29 11.06
C VAL A 62 -26.17 24.80 10.73
N ILE A 63 -26.27 25.14 9.45
CA ILE A 63 -26.69 26.49 9.02
C ILE A 63 -28.16 26.66 9.40
N LYS A 64 -28.42 27.42 10.48
CA LYS A 64 -29.76 27.91 10.81
C LYS A 64 -30.10 29.11 9.92
N LEU A 65 -30.87 28.88 8.87
CA LEU A 65 -31.57 29.97 8.18
C LEU A 65 -32.90 30.27 8.89
N PRO A 66 -33.43 31.52 8.81
CA PRO A 66 -34.65 31.92 9.51
C PRO A 66 -35.89 31.08 9.19
N THR A 67 -35.87 30.34 8.09
CA THR A 67 -37.02 29.56 7.59
C THR A 67 -36.72 28.08 7.32
N ASN A 68 -35.47 27.62 7.44
CA ASN A 68 -35.08 26.22 7.21
C ASN A 68 -33.86 25.83 8.05
N ILE A 69 -33.90 24.62 8.63
CA ILE A 69 -32.72 23.95 9.20
C ILE A 69 -32.11 23.12 8.07
N ILE A 70 -30.96 23.53 7.54
CA ILE A 70 -30.12 22.65 6.71
C ILE A 70 -29.10 22.03 7.67
N PRO A 71 -29.09 20.70 7.87
CA PRO A 71 -27.94 20.06 8.49
C PRO A 71 -26.73 20.36 7.61
N SER A 72 -25.86 21.27 8.06
CA SER A 72 -24.51 21.40 7.52
C SER A 72 -23.59 20.54 8.38
N GLY A 73 -22.56 20.00 7.74
CA GLY A 73 -21.62 19.05 8.36
C GLY A 73 -21.79 17.60 7.91
N TYR A 74 -22.76 17.31 7.04
CA TYR A 74 -23.00 15.95 6.50
C TYR A 74 -22.95 15.90 4.97
N GLN A 75 -22.65 17.03 4.32
CA GLN A 75 -22.63 17.08 2.86
C GLN A 75 -21.26 16.62 2.38
N ASN A 76 -21.26 15.61 1.52
CA ASN A 76 -20.06 15.01 0.96
C ASN A 76 -19.19 16.06 0.28
N CYS A 77 -17.90 16.12 0.63
CA CYS A 77 -16.90 16.80 -0.19
C CYS A 77 -16.43 15.90 -1.34
N TYR A 78 -16.63 14.59 -1.20
CA TYR A 78 -16.30 13.58 -2.20
C TYR A 78 -17.40 12.50 -2.21
N GLU A 79 -17.96 12.20 -3.38
CA GLU A 79 -19.05 11.24 -3.54
C GLU A 79 -18.89 10.43 -4.83
N GLY A 80 -19.12 9.12 -4.75
CA GLY A 80 -18.75 8.21 -5.83
C GLY A 80 -17.25 8.31 -6.07
N ASN A 81 -16.87 8.77 -7.26
CA ASN A 81 -15.49 8.98 -7.66
C ASN A 81 -15.13 10.46 -7.95
N SER A 82 -15.93 11.43 -7.49
CA SER A 82 -15.69 12.85 -7.77
C SER A 82 -15.77 13.74 -6.54
N TRP A 83 -14.98 14.82 -6.55
CA TRP A 83 -15.16 15.95 -5.63
C TRP A 83 -16.47 16.67 -5.91
N THR A 84 -17.12 17.15 -4.85
CA THR A 84 -18.35 17.95 -4.96
C THR A 84 -18.04 19.44 -4.94
N GLY A 85 -19.03 20.29 -5.20
CA GLY A 85 -18.90 21.75 -5.11
C GLY A 85 -18.80 22.32 -3.68
N ARG A 86 -18.47 21.51 -2.67
CA ARG A 86 -18.33 21.94 -1.26
C ARG A 86 -16.99 22.57 -0.95
N CYS A 87 -15.99 22.29 -1.78
CA CYS A 87 -14.71 22.95 -1.79
C CYS A 87 -14.27 23.20 -3.23
N SER A 88 -13.32 24.11 -3.43
CA SER A 88 -13.04 24.69 -4.74
C SER A 88 -11.56 24.72 -5.13
N SER A 89 -10.65 24.50 -4.18
CA SER A 89 -9.21 24.45 -4.40
C SER A 89 -8.54 23.46 -3.46
N ALA A 90 -7.30 23.12 -3.75
CA ALA A 90 -6.56 22.13 -2.97
C ALA A 90 -6.49 22.49 -1.48
N ASP A 91 -6.17 23.74 -1.17
CA ASP A 91 -6.16 24.26 0.19
C ASP A 91 -7.56 24.29 0.79
N ASP A 92 -8.54 24.84 0.07
CA ASP A 92 -9.93 24.98 0.53
C ASP A 92 -10.54 23.64 0.93
N CYS A 93 -10.32 22.59 0.13
CA CYS A 93 -10.77 21.23 0.41
C CYS A 93 -10.13 20.66 1.67
N ALA A 94 -8.83 20.90 1.90
CA ALA A 94 -8.24 20.52 3.15
C ALA A 94 -8.93 21.29 4.30
N LYS A 95 -8.97 22.62 4.28
CA LYS A 95 -9.51 23.41 5.41
C LYS A 95 -10.97 23.10 5.75
N ASN A 96 -11.79 22.79 4.75
CA ASN A 96 -13.23 22.72 4.90
C ASN A 96 -13.82 21.32 4.81
N CYS A 97 -13.00 20.28 4.62
CA CYS A 97 -13.45 18.91 4.61
C CYS A 97 -12.78 18.08 5.70
N ALA A 98 -13.52 17.10 6.21
CA ALA A 98 -13.09 16.20 7.27
C ALA A 98 -13.09 14.76 6.79
N VAL A 99 -12.17 13.95 7.31
CA VAL A 99 -12.24 12.48 7.23
C VAL A 99 -12.82 11.94 8.52
N GLU A 100 -13.70 10.96 8.41
CA GLU A 100 -14.42 10.35 9.54
C GLU A 100 -13.77 9.07 10.07
N GLY A 101 -14.25 8.62 11.24
CA GLY A 101 -13.98 7.29 11.75
C GLY A 101 -14.46 6.16 10.80
N ALA A 102 -14.06 4.94 11.09
CA ALA A 102 -14.34 3.77 10.25
C ALA A 102 -15.06 2.63 11.00
N GLN A 103 -16.15 2.13 10.41
CA GLN A 103 -16.80 0.87 10.81
C GLN A 103 -16.13 -0.33 10.14
N TYR A 104 -14.94 -0.69 10.63
CA TYR A 104 -14.04 -1.72 10.07
C TYR A 104 -14.73 -3.00 9.58
N SER A 105 -15.43 -3.71 10.47
CA SER A 105 -16.04 -4.99 10.11
C SER A 105 -17.29 -4.84 9.25
N GLY A 106 -18.14 -3.86 9.56
CA GLY A 106 -19.44 -3.68 8.90
C GLY A 106 -19.33 -3.13 7.48
N THR A 107 -18.48 -2.13 7.29
CA THR A 107 -18.34 -1.40 6.02
C THR A 107 -17.18 -1.92 5.19
N TYR A 108 -16.03 -2.20 5.80
CA TYR A 108 -14.79 -2.48 5.06
C TYR A 108 -14.38 -3.97 5.07
N GLY A 109 -15.09 -4.82 5.81
CA GLY A 109 -14.79 -6.25 5.86
C GLY A 109 -13.46 -6.56 6.55
N VAL A 110 -12.99 -5.64 7.41
CA VAL A 110 -11.76 -5.76 8.18
C VAL A 110 -12.07 -6.34 9.55
N SER A 111 -11.34 -7.39 9.95
CA SER A 111 -11.50 -8.00 11.27
C SER A 111 -10.15 -8.47 11.83
N THR A 112 -10.03 -8.47 13.16
CA THR A 112 -8.83 -8.98 13.84
C THR A 112 -9.19 -10.01 14.90
N SER A 113 -8.26 -10.94 15.14
CA SER A 113 -8.32 -11.93 16.21
C SER A 113 -6.92 -12.21 16.76
N GLY A 114 -6.56 -11.50 17.83
CA GLY A 114 -5.24 -11.62 18.45
C GLY A 114 -4.13 -11.13 17.51
N ASN A 115 -3.40 -12.06 16.90
CA ASN A 115 -2.31 -11.77 15.97
C ASN A 115 -2.70 -11.90 14.49
N ALA A 116 -3.99 -12.06 14.18
CA ALA A 116 -4.49 -12.21 12.82
C ALA A 116 -5.34 -11.00 12.40
N LEU A 117 -5.12 -10.53 11.17
CA LEU A 117 -5.89 -9.51 10.46
C LEU A 117 -6.46 -10.15 9.19
N THR A 118 -7.78 -10.16 9.04
CA THR A 118 -8.46 -10.63 7.83
C THR A 118 -9.03 -9.43 7.07
N LEU A 119 -8.73 -9.37 5.77
CA LEU A 119 -9.24 -8.38 4.83
C LEU A 119 -10.09 -9.10 3.78
N LYS A 120 -11.36 -8.74 3.68
CA LYS A 120 -12.22 -9.19 2.59
C LYS A 120 -12.02 -8.31 1.35
N PHE A 121 -12.06 -8.94 0.19
CA PHE A 121 -12.02 -8.23 -1.08
C PHE A 121 -13.31 -7.44 -1.34
N VAL A 122 -14.48 -8.05 -1.09
CA VAL A 122 -15.79 -7.39 -1.23
C VAL A 122 -16.52 -7.42 0.10
N GLN A 123 -16.97 -6.26 0.57
CA GLN A 123 -17.85 -6.16 1.73
C GLN A 123 -19.13 -5.42 1.34
N GLN A 124 -20.25 -6.15 1.30
CA GLN A 124 -21.57 -5.54 1.14
C GLN A 124 -22.07 -5.00 2.48
N HIS A 125 -22.68 -3.83 2.46
CA HIS A 125 -23.33 -3.21 3.62
C HIS A 125 -24.63 -2.52 3.19
N SER A 126 -25.40 -2.00 4.14
CA SER A 126 -26.75 -1.47 3.90
C SER A 126 -26.84 -0.31 2.89
N TYR A 127 -25.71 0.31 2.54
CA TYR A 127 -25.64 1.52 1.71
C TYR A 127 -24.78 1.35 0.46
N GLY A 128 -24.24 0.15 0.22
CA GLY A 128 -23.34 -0.07 -0.92
C GLY A 128 -22.45 -1.30 -0.75
N LYS A 129 -21.36 -1.32 -1.52
CA LYS A 129 -20.31 -2.33 -1.43
C LYS A 129 -18.97 -1.62 -1.37
N ASN A 130 -18.13 -2.02 -0.42
CA ASN A 130 -16.73 -1.67 -0.39
C ASN A 130 -15.91 -2.71 -1.16
N ILE A 131 -14.91 -2.26 -1.93
CA ILE A 131 -13.97 -3.10 -2.67
C ILE A 131 -12.57 -2.80 -2.16
N GLY A 132 -11.86 -3.85 -1.76
CA GLY A 132 -10.51 -3.77 -1.24
C GLY A 132 -10.36 -2.99 0.06
N SER A 133 -9.14 -2.98 0.59
CA SER A 133 -8.73 -2.14 1.72
C SER A 133 -7.21 -2.06 1.80
N ARG A 134 -6.70 -0.98 2.40
CA ARG A 134 -5.29 -0.80 2.75
C ARG A 134 -5.18 -0.42 4.22
N MET A 135 -4.38 -1.18 4.95
CA MET A 135 -4.26 -1.10 6.41
C MET A 135 -2.82 -0.84 6.82
N TYR A 136 -2.62 -0.02 7.84
CA TYR A 136 -1.31 0.30 8.42
C TYR A 136 -1.18 -0.24 9.83
N LEU A 137 -0.02 -0.78 10.18
CA LEU A 137 0.28 -1.14 11.56
C LEU A 137 0.61 0.10 12.38
N MET A 138 0.00 0.23 13.55
CA MET A 138 0.09 1.40 14.42
C MET A 138 0.93 1.14 15.67
N ASN A 139 1.52 2.20 16.22
CA ASN A 139 2.20 2.23 17.52
C ASN A 139 1.51 3.28 18.42
N GLY A 140 0.45 2.85 19.09
CA GLY A 140 -0.49 3.74 19.77
C GLY A 140 -1.55 4.27 18.79
N ASP A 141 -2.29 5.30 19.22
CA ASP A 141 -3.47 5.79 18.49
C ASP A 141 -3.17 6.90 17.47
N SER A 142 -1.94 7.39 17.42
CA SER A 142 -1.56 8.63 16.72
C SER A 142 -0.30 8.51 15.87
N LYS A 143 0.31 7.32 15.82
CA LYS A 143 1.55 7.06 15.10
C LYS A 143 1.53 5.69 14.45
N TYR A 144 2.12 5.58 13.27
CA TYR A 144 2.44 4.30 12.65
C TYR A 144 3.56 3.58 13.39
N GLN A 145 3.56 2.25 13.32
CA GLN A 145 4.71 1.46 13.73
C GLN A 145 5.77 1.53 12.64
N MET A 146 6.91 2.15 12.97
CA MET A 146 8.04 2.28 12.04
C MET A 146 9.01 1.09 12.16
N PHE A 147 9.57 0.68 11.02
CA PHE A 147 10.53 -0.42 10.89
C PHE A 147 11.73 0.01 10.04
N THR A 148 12.96 -0.21 10.53
CA THR A 148 14.18 -0.03 9.73
C THR A 148 14.62 -1.40 9.23
N LEU A 149 14.54 -1.64 7.93
CA LEU A 149 14.64 -2.99 7.36
C LEU A 149 16.08 -3.51 7.27
N LEU A 150 17.05 -2.67 6.92
CA LEU A 150 18.43 -3.11 6.69
C LEU A 150 19.01 -3.87 7.90
N ASN A 151 19.61 -5.03 7.64
CA ASN A 151 20.14 -6.00 8.62
C ASN A 151 19.09 -6.70 9.50
N ASN A 152 17.81 -6.54 9.19
CA ASN A 152 16.71 -7.23 9.86
C ASN A 152 16.01 -8.22 8.91
N GLU A 153 15.09 -8.99 9.46
CA GLU A 153 14.16 -9.83 8.72
C GLU A 153 12.74 -9.60 9.21
N PHE A 154 11.80 -9.74 8.29
CA PHE A 154 10.37 -9.68 8.55
C PHE A 154 9.75 -11.02 8.18
N ALA A 155 8.94 -11.57 9.08
CA ALA A 155 8.25 -12.83 8.86
C ALA A 155 6.77 -12.73 9.22
N PHE A 156 5.94 -13.49 8.52
CA PHE A 156 4.50 -13.52 8.73
C PHE A 156 3.93 -14.84 8.22
N ASP A 157 2.76 -15.22 8.73
CA ASP A 157 1.94 -16.26 8.15
C ASP A 157 0.85 -15.62 7.28
N VAL A 158 0.59 -16.20 6.11
CA VAL A 158 -0.47 -15.77 5.21
C VAL A 158 -1.38 -16.94 4.83
N ASP A 159 -2.68 -16.71 4.92
CA ASP A 159 -3.69 -17.52 4.25
C ASP A 159 -4.36 -16.65 3.18
N LEU A 160 -4.03 -16.97 1.93
CA LEU A 160 -4.53 -16.33 0.72
C LEU A 160 -5.23 -17.36 -0.19
N SER A 161 -5.67 -18.49 0.38
CA SER A 161 -6.21 -19.64 -0.35
C SER A 161 -7.46 -19.36 -1.19
N THR A 162 -8.07 -18.19 -1.00
CA THR A 162 -9.25 -17.72 -1.75
C THR A 162 -8.97 -16.47 -2.60
N VAL A 163 -7.72 -15.99 -2.62
CA VAL A 163 -7.31 -14.83 -3.43
C VAL A 163 -6.98 -15.33 -4.82
N GLU A 164 -7.89 -15.08 -5.77
CA GLU A 164 -7.83 -15.60 -7.13
C GLU A 164 -7.07 -14.66 -8.10
N CYS A 165 -6.92 -15.11 -9.35
CA CYS A 165 -6.35 -14.32 -10.44
C CYS A 165 -7.02 -12.94 -10.54
N GLY A 166 -6.23 -11.89 -10.74
CA GLY A 166 -6.75 -10.51 -10.85
C GLY A 166 -6.88 -9.75 -9.54
N ILE A 167 -6.64 -10.42 -8.40
CA ILE A 167 -6.66 -9.82 -7.07
C ILE A 167 -5.23 -9.88 -6.53
N ASN A 168 -4.77 -8.82 -5.88
CA ASN A 168 -3.52 -8.82 -5.15
C ASN A 168 -3.82 -8.66 -3.66
N SER A 169 -3.37 -9.62 -2.87
CA SER A 169 -3.22 -9.48 -1.43
C SER A 169 -1.76 -9.11 -1.14
N ALA A 170 -1.53 -7.86 -0.76
CA ALA A 170 -0.19 -7.32 -0.60
C ALA A 170 0.18 -7.09 0.87
N LEU A 171 1.46 -7.29 1.19
CA LEU A 171 2.07 -6.92 2.46
C LEU A 171 3.47 -6.35 2.18
N TYR A 172 3.68 -5.09 2.53
CA TYR A 172 4.83 -4.32 2.04
C TYR A 172 5.19 -3.17 2.99
N PHE A 173 6.30 -2.49 2.70
CA PHE A 173 6.78 -1.35 3.49
C PHE A 173 6.94 -0.10 2.63
N VAL A 174 6.52 1.05 3.15
CA VAL A 174 6.67 2.34 2.48
C VAL A 174 7.20 3.40 3.44
N SER A 175 7.98 4.36 2.94
CA SER A 175 8.61 5.43 3.73
C SER A 175 7.64 6.59 4.07
N MET A 176 6.47 6.26 4.61
CA MET A 176 5.49 7.22 5.14
C MET A 176 6.03 7.93 6.40
N LYS A 177 5.52 9.13 6.66
CA LYS A 177 5.82 9.89 7.90
C LYS A 177 5.14 9.21 9.10
N GLU A 178 5.85 9.09 10.22
CA GLU A 178 5.38 8.39 11.44
C GLU A 178 4.00 8.86 11.93
N ASP A 179 3.72 10.16 11.84
CA ASP A 179 2.45 10.77 12.28
C ASP A 179 1.46 10.99 11.13
N GLY A 180 1.68 10.37 9.96
CA GLY A 180 0.85 10.54 8.77
C GLY A 180 0.92 11.95 8.17
N GLY A 181 1.95 12.73 8.51
CA GLY A 181 2.14 14.10 8.05
C GLY A 181 1.50 15.16 8.94
N LEU A 182 0.97 14.78 10.13
CA LEU A 182 0.30 15.70 11.05
C LEU A 182 1.19 16.89 11.47
N SER A 183 2.47 16.67 11.73
CA SER A 183 3.39 17.73 12.19
C SER A 183 4.00 18.55 11.06
N SER A 184 4.04 18.02 9.82
CA SER A 184 4.73 18.67 8.70
C SER A 184 3.79 19.28 7.67
N GLU A 185 2.56 18.78 7.56
CA GLU A 185 1.56 19.26 6.60
C GLU A 185 0.57 20.17 7.34
N ALA A 186 0.73 21.49 7.19
CA ALA A 186 -0.01 22.49 7.98
C ALA A 186 -1.54 22.33 7.93
N ASN A 187 -2.03 21.77 6.83
CA ASN A 187 -3.44 21.53 6.59
C ASN A 187 -3.79 20.03 6.76
N ASN A 188 -3.14 19.28 7.66
CA ASN A 188 -3.57 17.94 8.06
C ASN A 188 -3.75 17.87 9.59
N ASN A 189 -4.99 17.82 10.07
CA ASN A 189 -5.31 17.59 11.48
C ASN A 189 -5.70 16.13 11.79
N ALA A 190 -5.78 15.27 10.78
CA ALA A 190 -6.20 13.89 10.93
C ALA A 190 -5.02 12.97 11.27
N GLY A 191 -3.95 13.02 10.46
CA GLY A 191 -2.71 12.30 10.73
C GLY A 191 -2.86 10.77 10.68
N ALA A 192 -1.85 10.07 11.22
CA ALA A 192 -1.80 8.61 11.25
C ALA A 192 -3.00 7.96 11.92
N LYS A 193 -3.63 8.65 12.89
CA LYS A 193 -4.87 8.19 13.53
C LYS A 193 -6.00 7.92 12.53
N TYR A 194 -6.00 8.58 11.38
CA TYR A 194 -7.00 8.38 10.33
C TYR A 194 -6.37 7.87 9.03
N GLY A 195 -5.17 7.29 9.09
CA GLY A 195 -4.55 6.64 7.95
C GLY A 195 -4.10 7.60 6.84
N THR A 196 -3.72 8.85 7.16
CA THR A 196 -3.24 9.82 6.17
C THR A 196 -1.77 9.62 5.80
N GLY A 197 -1.36 10.21 4.68
CA GLY A 197 0.05 10.36 4.31
C GLY A 197 0.67 9.15 3.61
N TYR A 198 -0.16 8.32 2.97
CA TYR A 198 0.31 7.24 2.11
C TYR A 198 1.19 7.76 0.97
N CYS A 199 2.16 6.96 0.59
CA CYS A 199 3.03 7.16 -0.56
C CYS A 199 3.59 5.79 -0.97
N ASP A 200 4.04 5.69 -2.21
CA ASP A 200 4.71 4.50 -2.75
C ASP A 200 5.59 4.89 -3.96
N ALA A 201 6.22 3.91 -4.62
CA ALA A 201 7.06 4.17 -5.78
C ALA A 201 6.26 4.39 -7.07
N GLN A 202 4.93 4.15 -7.03
CA GLN A 202 3.99 4.55 -8.09
C GLN A 202 3.55 6.00 -7.98
N CYS A 203 3.96 6.70 -6.91
CA CYS A 203 3.60 8.08 -6.64
C CYS A 203 2.08 8.30 -6.50
N ALA A 204 1.38 7.45 -5.73
CA ALA A 204 -0.07 7.47 -5.44
C ALA A 204 -0.81 8.79 -5.77
N ARG A 205 -1.32 8.90 -7.00
CA ARG A 205 -2.09 10.06 -7.51
C ARG A 205 -3.61 9.91 -7.30
N ASP A 206 -4.03 8.73 -6.85
CA ASP A 206 -5.42 8.38 -6.54
C ASP A 206 -5.87 8.86 -5.16
N LEU A 207 -4.94 9.37 -4.35
CA LEU A 207 -5.26 9.87 -3.02
C LEU A 207 -6.06 11.18 -3.12
N LYS A 208 -7.16 11.23 -2.34
CA LYS A 208 -7.94 12.45 -2.15
C LYS A 208 -7.17 13.56 -1.45
N PHE A 209 -6.25 13.24 -0.53
CA PHE A 209 -5.46 14.25 0.17
C PHE A 209 -3.98 13.90 0.15
N ILE A 210 -3.14 14.85 -0.28
CA ILE A 210 -1.70 14.71 -0.42
C ILE A 210 -1.04 15.97 0.14
N GLY A 211 -0.05 15.83 1.03
CA GLY A 211 0.65 16.99 1.60
C GLY A 211 -0.27 17.99 2.32
N GLY A 212 -1.34 17.50 2.95
CA GLY A 212 -2.37 18.37 3.56
C GLY A 212 -3.18 19.19 2.56
N ARG A 213 -3.23 18.81 1.29
CA ARG A 213 -4.00 19.48 0.25
C ARG A 213 -4.99 18.49 -0.37
N GLY A 214 -6.20 18.94 -0.68
CA GLY A 214 -7.15 18.15 -1.47
C GLY A 214 -6.70 18.03 -2.91
N ASN A 215 -6.70 16.82 -3.47
CA ASN A 215 -6.30 16.55 -4.85
C ASN A 215 -7.45 16.84 -5.83
N ILE A 216 -8.05 18.03 -5.74
CA ILE A 216 -9.26 18.41 -6.52
C ILE A 216 -8.91 18.96 -7.90
N GLU A 217 -7.78 19.67 -8.01
CA GLU A 217 -7.38 20.34 -9.24
C GLU A 217 -6.99 19.28 -10.29
N GLY A 218 -7.72 19.27 -11.41
CA GLY A 218 -7.52 18.28 -12.47
C GLY A 218 -7.96 16.87 -12.10
N TRP A 219 -8.78 16.69 -11.06
CA TRP A 219 -9.29 15.37 -10.69
C TRP A 219 -10.08 14.73 -11.84
N ASP A 220 -9.55 13.63 -12.35
CA ASP A 220 -10.15 12.81 -13.39
C ASP A 220 -10.78 11.56 -12.78
N SER A 221 -12.07 11.36 -13.02
CA SER A 221 -12.81 10.27 -12.40
C SER A 221 -12.61 8.99 -13.21
N SER A 222 -12.38 7.85 -12.54
CA SER A 222 -12.13 6.59 -13.25
C SER A 222 -13.39 6.10 -13.97
N ASP A 223 -13.24 5.64 -15.21
CA ASP A 223 -14.31 4.98 -15.98
C ASP A 223 -14.62 3.57 -15.46
N THR A 224 -13.69 2.94 -14.73
CA THR A 224 -13.81 1.55 -14.29
C THR A 224 -13.89 1.40 -12.77
N ASP A 225 -13.51 2.42 -12.02
CA ASP A 225 -13.64 2.49 -10.55
C ASP A 225 -14.66 3.55 -10.15
N ALA A 226 -15.79 3.11 -9.61
CA ALA A 226 -16.86 3.98 -9.14
C ALA A 226 -16.51 4.78 -7.86
N SER A 227 -15.38 4.49 -7.21
CA SER A 227 -14.94 5.13 -5.97
C SER A 227 -13.59 5.85 -6.08
N GLY A 228 -12.92 5.74 -7.24
CA GLY A 228 -11.55 6.19 -7.45
C GLY A 228 -11.39 7.09 -8.67
N GLY A 229 -10.30 7.84 -8.67
CA GLY A 229 -9.94 8.78 -9.74
C GLY A 229 -8.48 9.18 -9.55
N VAL A 230 -8.00 10.11 -10.36
CA VAL A 230 -6.61 10.54 -10.38
C VAL A 230 -6.56 12.06 -10.35
N GLY A 231 -5.79 12.64 -9.43
CA GLY A 231 -5.54 14.07 -9.42
C GLY A 231 -4.18 14.48 -9.98
N ASN A 232 -3.89 15.78 -9.90
CA ASN A 232 -2.64 16.35 -10.40
C ASN A 232 -1.44 16.13 -9.45
N MET A 233 -1.68 15.92 -8.15
CA MET A 233 -0.63 15.61 -7.18
C MET A 233 -0.45 14.10 -7.04
N GLY A 234 0.77 13.66 -6.77
CA GLY A 234 1.09 12.30 -6.34
C GLY A 234 1.96 12.27 -5.09
N ALA A 235 1.84 11.22 -4.29
CA ALA A 235 2.63 11.01 -3.08
C ALA A 235 3.67 9.91 -3.31
N CYS A 236 4.93 10.29 -3.42
CA CYS A 236 6.05 9.42 -3.76
C CYS A 236 6.89 9.07 -2.53
N CYS A 237 7.38 7.84 -2.45
CA CYS A 237 8.45 7.43 -1.55
C CYS A 237 9.01 6.06 -1.94
N ALA A 238 10.08 5.62 -1.27
CA ALA A 238 10.56 4.25 -1.45
C ALA A 238 9.52 3.23 -0.99
N GLU A 239 9.49 2.09 -1.68
CA GLU A 239 8.53 1.01 -1.53
C GLU A 239 9.27 -0.33 -1.57
N ILE A 240 9.00 -1.20 -0.60
CA ILE A 240 9.59 -2.52 -0.49
C ILE A 240 8.46 -3.52 -0.44
N ASP A 241 8.12 -4.05 -1.62
CA ASP A 241 7.08 -5.04 -1.81
C ASP A 241 7.56 -6.40 -1.37
N VAL A 242 7.44 -6.63 -0.07
CA VAL A 242 7.78 -7.91 0.55
C VAL A 242 6.91 -9.02 -0.01
N TRP A 243 5.65 -8.74 -0.32
CA TRP A 243 4.70 -9.73 -0.74
C TRP A 243 3.61 -9.10 -1.59
N GLU A 244 3.73 -9.16 -2.90
CA GLU A 244 2.60 -8.97 -3.82
C GLU A 244 2.17 -10.33 -4.32
N SER A 245 0.90 -10.70 -4.17
CA SER A 245 0.53 -12.09 -4.35
C SER A 245 -0.95 -12.35 -4.59
N ASN A 246 -1.21 -13.53 -5.11
CA ASN A 246 -2.46 -14.25 -4.94
C ASN A 246 -2.17 -15.75 -4.80
N ALA A 247 -3.18 -16.60 -4.93
CA ALA A 247 -2.99 -18.05 -4.83
C ALA A 247 -2.18 -18.65 -5.98
N HIS A 248 -1.89 -17.90 -7.05
CA HIS A 248 -1.31 -18.43 -8.31
C HIS A 248 0.09 -17.91 -8.60
N ALA A 249 0.44 -16.70 -8.16
CA ALA A 249 1.77 -16.12 -8.27
C ALA A 249 2.08 -15.20 -7.08
N TYR A 250 3.36 -14.91 -6.89
CA TYR A 250 3.82 -13.85 -5.99
C TYR A 250 5.09 -13.20 -6.54
N ALA A 251 5.38 -11.98 -6.07
CA ALA A 251 6.63 -11.27 -6.30
C ALA A 251 7.18 -10.67 -4.98
N LEU A 252 8.51 -10.65 -4.89
CA LEU A 252 9.27 -9.80 -3.97
C LEU A 252 9.91 -8.69 -4.82
N THR A 253 9.57 -7.42 -4.58
CA THR A 253 10.02 -6.31 -5.42
C THR A 253 10.47 -5.11 -4.58
N PRO A 254 11.77 -4.81 -4.50
CA PRO A 254 12.23 -3.54 -3.97
C PRO A 254 12.18 -2.43 -5.03
N HIS A 255 11.72 -1.27 -4.60
CA HIS A 255 11.67 -0.03 -5.36
C HIS A 255 12.41 1.08 -4.62
N ALA A 256 13.39 1.69 -5.29
CA ALA A 256 14.08 2.86 -4.78
C ALA A 256 13.60 4.12 -5.50
N CYS A 257 13.84 5.27 -4.88
CA CYS A 257 13.63 6.58 -5.48
C CYS A 257 14.89 7.43 -5.31
N GLU A 258 15.12 8.38 -6.20
CA GLU A 258 16.15 9.42 -6.03
C GLU A 258 16.00 10.14 -4.68
N ASN A 259 14.74 10.38 -4.26
CA ASN A 259 14.38 10.72 -2.89
C ASN A 259 13.50 9.64 -2.27
N ASN A 260 14.09 8.80 -1.42
CA ASN A 260 13.39 7.68 -0.78
C ASN A 260 12.37 8.10 0.30
N ASN A 261 12.47 9.33 0.84
CA ASN A 261 11.51 9.82 1.83
C ASN A 261 10.21 10.26 1.14
N TYR A 262 9.11 10.33 1.89
CA TYR A 262 7.88 10.97 1.45
C TYR A 262 8.15 12.33 0.78
N HIS A 263 7.66 12.50 -0.44
CA HIS A 263 7.64 13.76 -1.17
C HIS A 263 6.43 13.83 -2.10
N VAL A 264 6.07 15.05 -2.51
CA VAL A 264 4.96 15.29 -3.42
C VAL A 264 5.51 15.59 -4.81
N CYS A 265 4.93 14.97 -5.82
CA CYS A 265 5.13 15.28 -7.23
C CYS A 265 3.88 16.00 -7.79
N GLU A 266 4.03 16.70 -8.91
CA GLU A 266 2.91 17.33 -9.61
C GLU A 266 2.99 17.04 -11.13
N GLY A 267 1.86 16.64 -11.72
CA GLY A 267 1.72 16.39 -13.17
C GLY A 267 2.72 15.37 -13.71
N ASP A 268 3.41 15.73 -14.79
CA ASP A 268 4.31 14.84 -15.53
C ASP A 268 5.55 14.40 -14.73
N THR A 269 5.82 15.04 -13.59
CA THR A 269 6.95 14.68 -12.70
C THR A 269 6.64 13.53 -11.76
N CYS A 270 5.44 12.94 -11.83
CA CYS A 270 5.04 11.87 -10.92
C CYS A 270 5.53 10.49 -11.34
N GLY A 271 5.49 10.13 -12.63
CA GLY A 271 5.74 8.74 -13.03
C GLY A 271 4.66 7.77 -12.53
N GLY A 272 4.97 6.48 -12.56
CA GLY A 272 4.09 5.42 -12.08
C GLY A 272 2.86 5.15 -12.95
N THR A 273 1.95 4.33 -12.42
CA THR A 273 0.73 3.85 -13.10
C THR A 273 -0.21 4.98 -13.53
N TYR A 274 -0.29 6.05 -12.75
CA TYR A 274 -1.28 7.13 -12.94
C TYR A 274 -0.76 8.29 -13.79
N SER A 275 0.28 8.08 -14.59
CA SER A 275 0.95 9.13 -15.38
C SER A 275 1.18 8.68 -16.83
N GLU A 276 1.27 9.65 -17.74
CA GLU A 276 1.53 9.36 -19.17
C GLU A 276 2.91 8.74 -19.40
N ASP A 277 3.94 9.29 -18.75
CA ASP A 277 5.28 8.68 -18.70
C ASP A 277 5.46 7.98 -17.36
N ARG A 278 5.42 6.65 -17.37
CA ARG A 278 5.67 5.79 -16.19
C ARG A 278 7.00 6.09 -15.49
N TYR A 279 7.99 6.61 -16.22
CA TYR A 279 9.33 6.89 -15.69
C TYR A 279 9.63 8.39 -15.59
N GLY A 280 8.60 9.25 -15.71
CA GLY A 280 8.75 10.70 -15.67
C GLY A 280 9.08 11.26 -14.28
N GLY A 281 8.90 10.45 -13.22
CA GLY A 281 9.19 10.83 -11.83
C GLY A 281 10.47 10.22 -11.26
N GLY A 282 10.82 10.63 -10.04
CA GLY A 282 12.07 10.25 -9.36
C GLY A 282 12.08 8.85 -8.73
N CYS A 283 11.00 8.09 -8.85
CA CYS A 283 10.87 6.74 -8.31
C CYS A 283 10.99 5.66 -9.41
N ASP A 284 11.43 4.48 -9.00
CA ASP A 284 11.39 3.28 -9.82
C ASP A 284 10.05 2.55 -9.65
N ALA A 285 9.12 2.78 -10.58
CA ALA A 285 7.81 2.15 -10.56
C ALA A 285 7.84 0.66 -10.95
N ASP A 286 8.92 0.15 -11.55
CA ASP A 286 9.01 -1.27 -11.95
C ASP A 286 9.71 -2.11 -10.90
N GLY A 287 10.75 -1.56 -10.27
CA GLY A 287 11.54 -2.26 -9.26
C GLY A 287 12.36 -3.41 -9.84
N CYS A 288 13.05 -4.13 -8.96
CA CYS A 288 13.80 -5.34 -9.32
C CYS A 288 13.11 -6.58 -8.73
N ASP A 289 12.10 -7.10 -9.43
CA ASP A 289 11.25 -8.17 -8.91
C ASP A 289 11.89 -9.57 -8.97
N TYR A 290 11.55 -10.39 -7.99
CA TYR A 290 11.71 -11.83 -8.05
C TYR A 290 10.36 -12.55 -7.95
N ASN A 291 9.76 -12.81 -9.10
CA ASN A 291 8.60 -13.70 -9.24
C ASN A 291 9.07 -15.10 -9.71
N PRO A 292 8.90 -16.18 -8.94
CA PRO A 292 9.41 -17.49 -9.32
C PRO A 292 8.89 -18.02 -10.66
N TYR A 293 7.61 -17.77 -10.98
CA TYR A 293 7.05 -18.20 -12.27
C TYR A 293 7.73 -17.45 -13.42
N ARG A 294 7.91 -16.13 -13.27
CA ARG A 294 8.64 -15.26 -14.20
C ARG A 294 10.10 -15.69 -14.40
N MET A 295 10.72 -16.18 -13.34
CA MET A 295 12.08 -16.75 -13.35
C MET A 295 12.16 -18.19 -13.88
N GLY A 296 11.05 -18.76 -14.36
CA GLY A 296 10.98 -20.09 -14.98
C GLY A 296 10.62 -21.25 -14.03
N ASN A 297 10.32 -20.96 -12.76
CA ASN A 297 10.00 -21.94 -11.73
C ASN A 297 8.47 -22.15 -11.57
N ARG A 298 7.82 -22.62 -12.64
CA ARG A 298 6.34 -22.74 -12.75
C ARG A 298 5.68 -23.74 -11.79
N ASP A 299 6.43 -24.62 -11.14
CA ASP A 299 5.93 -25.62 -10.19
C ASP A 299 6.25 -25.30 -8.72
N PHE A 300 6.81 -24.11 -8.46
CA PHE A 300 7.20 -23.71 -7.11
C PHE A 300 6.01 -23.26 -6.25
N TYR A 301 5.21 -22.32 -6.75
CA TYR A 301 4.14 -21.67 -5.98
C TYR A 301 2.80 -21.82 -6.70
N GLY A 302 1.74 -22.14 -5.96
CA GLY A 302 0.39 -22.27 -6.49
C GLY A 302 -0.43 -23.39 -5.83
N PRO A 303 -1.70 -23.60 -6.23
CA PRO A 303 -2.54 -24.60 -5.61
C PRO A 303 -1.98 -26.01 -5.83
N GLY A 304 -1.55 -26.68 -4.76
CA GLY A 304 -0.93 -28.01 -4.80
C GLY A 304 0.50 -28.07 -5.33
N LYS A 305 1.21 -26.93 -5.40
CA LYS A 305 2.63 -26.85 -5.78
C LYS A 305 3.55 -27.05 -4.58
N THR A 306 4.85 -26.77 -4.74
CA THR A 306 5.86 -26.90 -3.66
C THR A 306 5.47 -26.06 -2.44
N ILE A 307 5.10 -24.80 -2.67
CA ILE A 307 4.31 -23.97 -1.76
C ILE A 307 2.84 -24.14 -2.17
N ASP A 308 2.09 -24.91 -1.39
CA ASP A 308 0.67 -25.17 -1.65
C ASP A 308 -0.19 -24.02 -1.11
N THR A 309 -0.63 -23.14 -1.99
CA THR A 309 -1.39 -21.93 -1.61
C THR A 309 -2.81 -22.21 -1.14
N ARG A 310 -3.29 -23.46 -1.20
CA ARG A 310 -4.58 -23.87 -0.61
C ARG A 310 -4.55 -23.90 0.92
N LYS A 311 -3.39 -23.67 1.53
CA LYS A 311 -3.17 -23.68 2.97
C LYS A 311 -2.33 -22.48 3.37
N LYS A 312 -2.45 -22.11 4.64
CA LYS A 312 -1.55 -21.14 5.27
C LYS A 312 -0.08 -21.58 5.22
N PHE A 313 0.82 -20.63 5.02
CA PHE A 313 2.27 -20.80 5.09
C PHE A 313 2.94 -19.57 5.71
N THR A 314 4.20 -19.71 6.10
CA THR A 314 5.04 -18.62 6.61
C THR A 314 5.97 -18.13 5.51
N VAL A 315 6.11 -16.81 5.40
CA VAL A 315 7.11 -16.12 4.57
C VAL A 315 8.10 -15.44 5.52
N ILE A 316 9.40 -15.55 5.21
CA ILE A 316 10.49 -14.88 5.92
C ILE A 316 11.31 -14.13 4.88
N THR A 317 11.37 -12.81 4.97
CA THR A 317 12.12 -11.95 4.06
C THR A 317 13.28 -11.30 4.82
N ARG A 318 14.49 -11.39 4.26
CA ARG A 318 15.72 -10.87 4.86
C ARG A 318 16.24 -9.70 4.03
N PHE A 319 16.65 -8.65 4.72
CA PHE A 319 17.15 -7.42 4.12
C PHE A 319 18.61 -7.24 4.55
N LEU A 320 19.55 -7.53 3.66
CA LEU A 320 20.99 -7.38 3.87
C LEU A 320 21.54 -6.31 2.92
N PRO A 321 22.72 -5.74 3.21
CA PRO A 321 23.42 -4.90 2.24
C PRO A 321 23.61 -5.67 0.93
N ASP A 322 23.17 -5.10 -0.18
CA ASP A 322 23.33 -5.67 -1.52
C ASP A 322 22.64 -7.04 -1.75
N ARG A 323 21.74 -7.44 -0.84
CA ARG A 323 21.09 -8.75 -0.92
C ARG A 323 19.73 -8.80 -0.21
N MET A 324 18.67 -9.17 -0.93
CA MET A 324 17.33 -9.41 -0.36
C MET A 324 16.79 -10.76 -0.84
N TYR A 325 16.19 -11.55 0.05
CA TYR A 325 15.69 -12.88 -0.32
C TYR A 325 14.65 -13.41 0.64
N GLN A 326 13.96 -14.46 0.19
CA GLN A 326 12.88 -15.12 0.92
C GLN A 326 13.16 -16.58 1.23
N VAL A 327 12.65 -17.01 2.37
CA VAL A 327 12.56 -18.40 2.82
C VAL A 327 11.15 -18.65 3.31
N PHE A 328 10.63 -19.84 3.04
CA PHE A 328 9.27 -20.23 3.42
C PHE A 328 9.27 -21.32 4.48
N ILE A 329 8.20 -21.37 5.27
CA ILE A 329 7.88 -22.54 6.09
C ILE A 329 6.45 -22.99 5.77
N GLN A 330 6.28 -24.24 5.36
CA GLN A 330 4.96 -24.84 5.19
C GLN A 330 4.94 -26.27 5.74
N ASP A 331 3.91 -26.62 6.50
CA ASP A 331 3.77 -27.93 7.16
C ASP A 331 5.03 -28.33 7.97
N GLY A 332 5.68 -27.34 8.60
CA GLY A 332 6.89 -27.50 9.41
C GLY A 332 8.20 -27.68 8.62
N ARG A 333 8.16 -27.57 7.28
CA ARG A 333 9.33 -27.69 6.41
C ARG A 333 9.82 -26.32 5.95
N THR A 334 11.11 -26.08 6.07
CA THR A 334 11.77 -24.95 5.44
C THR A 334 11.90 -25.19 3.94
N ILE A 335 11.49 -24.21 3.14
CA ILE A 335 11.49 -24.28 1.67
C ILE A 335 12.23 -23.04 1.16
N THR A 336 13.30 -23.26 0.40
CA THR A 336 14.07 -22.19 -0.26
C THR A 336 13.49 -21.88 -1.63
N VAL A 337 13.52 -20.62 -2.03
CA VAL A 337 13.10 -20.22 -3.38
C VAL A 337 14.13 -20.75 -4.39
N PRO A 338 13.72 -21.40 -5.48
CA PRO A 338 14.62 -21.87 -6.51
C PRO A 338 15.21 -20.69 -7.29
N GLY A 339 16.46 -20.83 -7.76
CA GLY A 339 17.11 -19.83 -8.61
C GLY A 339 16.51 -19.74 -10.01
N ALA A 340 16.85 -18.68 -10.75
CA ALA A 340 16.32 -18.44 -12.09
C ALA A 340 16.78 -19.51 -13.11
N LYS A 341 15.93 -19.79 -14.11
CA LYS A 341 16.20 -20.77 -15.18
C LYS A 341 16.56 -20.17 -16.53
N TRP A 342 16.72 -18.85 -16.60
CA TRP A 342 17.03 -18.14 -17.84
C TRP A 342 18.53 -18.02 -18.05
N ASP A 343 19.00 -18.36 -19.25
CA ASP A 343 20.38 -18.11 -19.65
C ASP A 343 20.70 -16.61 -19.51
N GLY A 344 21.80 -16.29 -18.80
CA GLY A 344 22.23 -14.91 -18.57
C GLY A 344 21.79 -14.32 -17.22
N ILE A 345 20.83 -14.94 -16.53
CA ILE A 345 20.45 -14.56 -15.15
C ILE A 345 21.18 -15.50 -14.17
N PRO A 346 21.81 -14.98 -13.09
CA PRO A 346 22.42 -15.83 -12.07
C PRO A 346 21.43 -16.86 -11.49
N GLU A 347 21.88 -18.10 -11.28
CA GLU A 347 21.09 -19.20 -10.70
C GLU A 347 20.93 -19.02 -9.18
N THR A 348 20.28 -17.92 -8.79
CA THR A 348 19.97 -17.55 -7.41
C THR A 348 18.54 -16.99 -7.35
N SER A 349 17.95 -17.04 -6.16
CA SER A 349 16.66 -16.38 -5.86
C SER A 349 16.82 -15.08 -5.10
N GLU A 350 18.06 -14.64 -4.92
CA GLU A 350 18.41 -13.49 -4.13
C GLU A 350 18.48 -12.27 -5.04
N ILE A 351 17.79 -11.22 -4.64
CA ILE A 351 17.85 -9.93 -5.30
C ILE A 351 19.19 -9.30 -4.93
N THR A 352 20.12 -9.32 -5.88
CA THR A 352 21.46 -8.73 -5.78
C THR A 352 21.69 -7.77 -6.95
N PRO A 353 22.74 -6.90 -6.91
CA PRO A 353 23.08 -6.04 -8.05
C PRO A 353 23.26 -6.81 -9.36
N GLU A 354 23.87 -8.00 -9.30
CA GLU A 354 24.09 -8.86 -10.47
C GLU A 354 22.78 -9.40 -11.03
N LEU A 355 21.87 -9.84 -10.16
CA LEU A 355 20.55 -10.33 -10.59
C LEU A 355 19.73 -9.20 -11.24
N CYS A 356 19.64 -8.03 -10.60
CA CYS A 356 18.85 -6.92 -11.14
C CYS A 356 19.32 -6.51 -12.53
N LYS A 357 20.63 -6.29 -12.70
CA LYS A 357 21.20 -5.94 -14.00
C LYS A 357 20.95 -7.02 -15.07
N ALA A 358 21.08 -8.29 -14.68
CA ALA A 358 20.89 -9.41 -15.59
C ALA A 358 19.41 -9.59 -16.00
N ASN A 359 18.47 -9.38 -15.07
CA ASN A 359 17.03 -9.46 -15.32
C ASN A 359 16.62 -8.50 -16.44
N PHE A 360 16.90 -7.20 -16.29
CA PHE A 360 16.50 -6.19 -17.28
C PHE A 360 17.12 -6.46 -18.66
N ALA A 361 18.40 -6.84 -18.70
CA ALA A 361 19.09 -7.18 -19.94
C ALA A 361 18.47 -8.41 -20.63
N THR A 362 18.13 -9.45 -19.87
CA THR A 362 17.60 -10.71 -20.39
C THR A 362 16.13 -10.58 -20.83
N PHE A 363 15.33 -9.82 -20.08
CA PHE A 363 13.91 -9.59 -20.37
C PHE A 363 13.66 -8.45 -21.37
N GLY A 364 14.72 -7.70 -21.73
CA GLY A 364 14.62 -6.59 -22.68
C GLY A 364 13.70 -5.49 -22.15
N GLU A 365 13.89 -5.13 -20.87
CA GLU A 365 13.11 -4.13 -20.15
C GLU A 365 13.99 -2.92 -19.79
N ARG A 366 13.35 -1.80 -19.50
CA ARG A 366 14.07 -0.59 -19.08
C ARG A 366 14.60 -0.79 -17.66
N ASP A 367 15.89 -0.57 -17.47
CA ASP A 367 16.54 -0.70 -16.16
C ASP A 367 16.36 0.59 -15.34
N ARG A 368 15.12 0.89 -14.96
CA ARG A 368 14.80 2.06 -14.12
C ARG A 368 15.47 1.96 -12.75
N PHE A 369 15.59 0.75 -12.23
CA PHE A 369 16.33 0.44 -10.99
C PHE A 369 17.73 1.04 -11.00
N SER A 370 18.52 0.79 -12.04
CA SER A 370 19.87 1.39 -12.16
C SER A 370 19.82 2.89 -12.41
N GLU A 371 18.83 3.39 -13.16
CA GLU A 371 18.69 4.83 -13.46
C GLU A 371 18.49 5.68 -12.19
N VAL A 372 17.76 5.18 -11.18
CA VAL A 372 17.53 5.90 -9.91
C VAL A 372 18.62 5.67 -8.86
N GLY A 373 19.71 4.96 -9.23
CA GLY A 373 20.87 4.75 -8.36
C GLY A 373 21.08 3.31 -7.89
N GLY A 374 20.28 2.36 -8.35
CA GLY A 374 20.45 0.92 -8.13
C GLY A 374 20.51 0.52 -6.68
N TYR A 375 21.29 -0.54 -6.39
CA TYR A 375 21.38 -1.09 -5.03
C TYR A 375 21.90 -0.11 -3.96
N PRO A 376 22.85 0.80 -4.24
CA PRO A 376 23.21 1.85 -3.28
C PRO A 376 22.00 2.68 -2.83
N GLN A 377 21.11 3.06 -3.76
CA GLN A 377 19.90 3.82 -3.43
C GLN A 377 18.86 2.95 -2.70
N LEU A 378 18.77 1.67 -3.04
CA LEU A 378 17.94 0.71 -2.32
C LEU A 378 18.44 0.48 -0.88
N ASN A 379 19.75 0.31 -0.65
CA ASN A 379 20.31 0.19 0.69
C ASN A 379 19.98 1.45 1.52
N ALA A 380 20.10 2.63 0.92
CA ALA A 380 19.70 3.89 1.56
C ALA A 380 18.18 3.92 1.89
N ALA A 381 17.33 3.33 1.05
CA ALA A 381 15.91 3.17 1.36
C ALA A 381 15.69 2.24 2.55
N LEU A 382 16.38 1.09 2.60
CA LEU A 382 16.24 0.10 3.67
C LEU A 382 16.69 0.62 5.05
N GLU A 383 17.49 1.67 5.09
CA GLU A 383 17.87 2.37 6.33
C GLU A 383 16.81 3.37 6.83
N ILE A 384 15.89 3.81 5.97
CA ILE A 384 14.81 4.73 6.34
C ILE A 384 13.76 3.96 7.14
N PRO A 385 13.23 4.52 8.24
CA PRO A 385 12.09 3.93 8.94
C PRO A 385 10.85 3.91 8.03
N MET A 386 10.28 2.74 7.82
CA MET A 386 9.11 2.51 6.97
C MET A 386 7.89 2.03 7.76
N THR A 387 6.70 2.30 7.24
CA THR A 387 5.42 1.82 7.77
C THR A 387 5.05 0.49 7.11
N LEU A 388 4.59 -0.49 7.89
CA LEU A 388 4.05 -1.74 7.38
C LEU A 388 2.63 -1.54 6.84
N VAL A 389 2.41 -1.97 5.61
CA VAL A 389 1.12 -1.95 4.90
C VAL A 389 0.63 -3.36 4.64
N MET A 390 -0.69 -3.57 4.79
CA MET A 390 -1.39 -4.82 4.47
C MET A 390 -2.64 -4.48 3.67
N SER A 391 -2.79 -5.04 2.47
CA SER A 391 -3.89 -4.67 1.57
C SER A 391 -4.47 -5.85 0.80
N ILE A 392 -5.65 -5.63 0.22
CA ILE A 392 -6.25 -6.48 -0.81
C ILE A 392 -6.95 -5.59 -1.84
N TRP A 393 -6.71 -5.80 -3.13
CA TRP A 393 -7.22 -4.94 -4.19
C TRP A 393 -7.25 -5.65 -5.55
N SER A 394 -7.96 -5.04 -6.51
CA SER A 394 -7.94 -5.42 -7.93
C SER A 394 -7.45 -4.24 -8.77
N ASP A 395 -6.76 -4.52 -9.86
CA ASP A 395 -6.09 -3.50 -10.67
C ASP A 395 -6.94 -3.06 -11.87
N HIS A 396 -7.27 -1.78 -11.88
CA HIS A 396 -8.10 -1.14 -12.90
C HIS A 396 -7.34 -0.74 -14.18
N TYR A 397 -6.00 -0.81 -14.17
CA TYR A 397 -5.14 -0.39 -15.27
C TYR A 397 -4.58 -1.59 -16.04
N SER A 398 -4.06 -2.58 -15.32
CA SER A 398 -3.39 -3.74 -15.94
C SER A 398 -3.99 -5.08 -15.52
N ASN A 399 -5.14 -5.08 -14.83
CA ASN A 399 -5.89 -6.28 -14.47
C ASN A 399 -5.07 -7.33 -13.68
N MET A 400 -4.03 -6.88 -12.97
CA MET A 400 -3.08 -7.71 -12.23
C MET A 400 -2.23 -8.65 -13.12
N LEU A 401 -2.26 -8.46 -14.44
CA LEU A 401 -1.54 -9.32 -15.38
C LEU A 401 -0.02 -9.29 -15.14
N TRP A 402 0.50 -8.15 -14.67
CA TRP A 402 1.89 -7.95 -14.30
C TRP A 402 2.35 -8.81 -13.10
N LEU A 403 1.42 -9.42 -12.37
CA LEU A 403 1.71 -10.32 -11.26
C LEU A 403 1.49 -11.79 -11.66
N ASP A 404 0.35 -12.11 -12.27
CA ASP A 404 -0.16 -13.49 -12.30
C ASP A 404 -0.39 -14.08 -13.70
N SER A 405 -0.06 -13.35 -14.76
CA SER A 405 -0.39 -13.72 -16.14
C SER A 405 0.74 -13.35 -17.11
N VAL A 406 0.42 -13.26 -18.40
CA VAL A 406 1.34 -12.75 -19.43
C VAL A 406 1.27 -11.22 -19.46
N TYR A 407 2.39 -10.55 -19.18
CA TYR A 407 2.46 -9.09 -19.19
C TYR A 407 3.85 -8.54 -19.62
N PRO A 408 3.86 -7.52 -20.50
CA PRO A 408 2.68 -6.97 -21.17
C PRO A 408 2.17 -7.98 -22.25
N PRO A 409 0.85 -8.01 -22.56
CA PRO A 409 0.27 -9.04 -23.42
C PRO A 409 0.95 -9.19 -24.80
N GLU A 410 1.44 -8.10 -25.37
CA GLU A 410 2.15 -8.06 -26.65
C GLU A 410 3.52 -8.74 -26.63
N LYS A 411 4.10 -8.99 -25.45
CA LYS A 411 5.37 -9.71 -25.28
C LYS A 411 5.19 -11.21 -25.05
N ALA A 412 3.98 -11.76 -25.23
CA ALA A 412 3.70 -13.18 -25.01
C ALA A 412 4.74 -14.11 -25.67
N GLY A 413 5.27 -15.05 -24.89
CA GLY A 413 6.28 -16.02 -25.33
C GLY A 413 7.72 -15.51 -25.29
N GLN A 414 7.95 -14.26 -24.88
CA GLN A 414 9.30 -13.72 -24.65
C GLN A 414 9.74 -13.95 -23.19
N PRO A 415 11.05 -14.04 -22.90
CA PRO A 415 11.56 -14.12 -21.54
C PRO A 415 10.99 -13.01 -20.63
N GLY A 416 10.59 -13.36 -19.42
CA GLY A 416 10.03 -12.43 -18.43
C GLY A 416 8.57 -12.03 -18.67
N SER A 417 7.95 -12.41 -19.79
CA SER A 417 6.54 -12.05 -20.08
C SER A 417 5.54 -12.87 -19.28
N GLU A 418 5.76 -14.17 -19.06
CA GLU A 418 4.85 -15.01 -18.27
C GLU A 418 5.18 -14.92 -16.78
N ARG A 419 4.23 -14.45 -15.97
CA ARG A 419 4.43 -14.12 -14.54
C ARG A 419 3.55 -14.96 -13.61
N GLY A 420 2.61 -15.69 -14.17
CA GLY A 420 1.82 -16.70 -13.48
C GLY A 420 0.98 -17.51 -14.47
N PRO A 421 0.17 -18.45 -13.97
CA PRO A 421 -0.63 -19.34 -14.79
C PRO A 421 -1.99 -18.76 -15.19
N CYS A 422 -2.35 -17.56 -14.74
CA CYS A 422 -3.67 -16.98 -14.97
C CYS A 422 -3.89 -16.64 -16.46
N SER A 423 -5.16 -16.57 -16.87
CA SER A 423 -5.52 -16.20 -18.24
C SER A 423 -5.15 -14.74 -18.51
N PRO A 424 -4.64 -14.38 -19.71
CA PRO A 424 -4.49 -12.98 -20.12
C PRO A 424 -5.81 -12.19 -20.19
N SER A 425 -6.95 -12.88 -20.13
CA SER A 425 -8.29 -12.26 -20.09
C SER A 425 -8.87 -12.14 -18.67
N SER A 426 -8.10 -12.53 -17.64
CA SER A 426 -8.57 -12.46 -16.25
C SER A 426 -8.33 -11.08 -15.64
N GLY A 427 -8.86 -10.85 -14.43
CA GLY A 427 -8.55 -9.67 -13.62
C GLY A 427 -9.25 -8.38 -13.98
N VAL A 428 -10.19 -8.39 -14.93
CA VAL A 428 -11.11 -7.28 -15.16
C VAL A 428 -11.86 -7.01 -13.83
N PRO A 429 -11.73 -5.81 -13.21
CA PRO A 429 -12.25 -5.55 -11.86
C PRO A 429 -13.72 -5.90 -11.68
N ALA A 430 -14.57 -5.48 -12.62
CA ALA A 430 -16.01 -5.76 -12.57
C ALA A 430 -16.31 -7.27 -12.52
N GLU A 431 -15.55 -8.07 -13.27
CA GLU A 431 -15.72 -9.51 -13.33
C GLU A 431 -15.22 -10.19 -12.06
N VAL A 432 -14.02 -9.85 -11.57
CA VAL A 432 -13.47 -10.47 -10.35
C VAL A 432 -14.26 -10.12 -9.10
N ILE A 433 -14.82 -8.90 -9.03
CA ILE A 433 -15.72 -8.47 -7.94
C ILE A 433 -17.00 -9.34 -7.91
N GLU A 434 -17.52 -9.74 -9.07
CA GLU A 434 -18.71 -10.57 -9.18
C GLU A 434 -18.41 -12.07 -8.98
N GLN A 435 -17.30 -12.55 -9.53
CA GLN A 435 -16.92 -13.96 -9.51
C GLN A 435 -16.35 -14.39 -8.15
N PHE A 436 -15.55 -13.54 -7.51
CA PHE A 436 -14.83 -13.85 -6.27
C PHE A 436 -15.13 -12.88 -5.13
N PRO A 437 -16.41 -12.54 -4.84
CA PRO A 437 -16.74 -11.61 -3.75
C PRO A 437 -16.39 -12.17 -2.37
N TYR A 438 -16.18 -13.49 -2.28
CA TYR A 438 -15.76 -14.20 -1.07
C TYR A 438 -14.25 -14.14 -0.82
N ALA A 439 -13.45 -13.67 -1.79
CA ALA A 439 -12.01 -13.63 -1.68
C ALA A 439 -11.59 -12.82 -0.45
N GLN A 440 -10.65 -13.37 0.31
CA GLN A 440 -10.08 -12.71 1.47
C GLN A 440 -8.66 -13.19 1.71
N VAL A 441 -7.88 -12.33 2.35
CA VAL A 441 -6.56 -12.67 2.87
C VAL A 441 -6.55 -12.57 4.39
N THR A 442 -5.82 -13.46 5.05
CA THR A 442 -5.52 -13.37 6.47
C THR A 442 -4.02 -13.27 6.70
N TRP A 443 -3.59 -12.11 7.17
CA TRP A 443 -2.23 -11.84 7.64
C TRP A 443 -2.15 -12.19 9.11
N SER A 444 -1.14 -12.96 9.53
CA SER A 444 -1.01 -13.30 10.95
C SER A 444 0.41 -13.54 11.38
N ASN A 445 0.64 -13.60 12.70
CA ASN A 445 1.92 -14.02 13.28
C ASN A 445 3.10 -13.19 12.75
N LEU A 446 2.90 -11.86 12.67
CA LEU A 446 3.93 -10.92 12.23
C LEU A 446 5.10 -10.93 13.21
N ARG A 447 6.33 -11.05 12.70
CA ARG A 447 7.58 -11.07 13.48
C ARG A 447 8.63 -10.20 12.80
N PHE A 448 9.39 -9.48 13.61
CA PHE A 448 10.46 -8.63 13.09
C PHE A 448 11.64 -8.58 14.07
N GLY A 449 12.86 -8.67 13.54
CA GLY A 449 14.08 -8.55 14.32
C GLY A 449 15.32 -8.77 13.46
N PRO A 450 16.53 -8.86 14.06
CA PRO A 450 17.75 -9.15 13.31
C PRO A 450 17.64 -10.41 12.45
N VAL A 451 18.36 -10.46 11.34
CA VAL A 451 18.40 -11.66 10.48
C VAL A 451 18.69 -12.93 11.31
N GLY A 452 17.87 -13.97 11.12
CA GLY A 452 17.92 -15.23 11.86
C GLY A 452 17.21 -15.23 13.22
N SER A 453 16.48 -14.17 13.59
CA SER A 453 15.84 -14.06 14.91
C SER A 453 14.36 -14.46 14.96
N THR A 454 13.65 -14.41 13.83
CA THR A 454 12.19 -14.67 13.80
C THR A 454 11.86 -16.16 13.77
N TYR A 455 12.70 -16.94 13.09
CA TYR A 455 12.65 -18.38 12.98
C TYR A 455 14.06 -18.97 12.90
N ASN A 456 14.23 -20.17 13.46
CA ASN A 456 15.48 -20.93 13.36
C ASN A 456 15.56 -21.66 12.01
N VAL A 457 15.82 -20.91 10.94
CA VAL A 457 16.03 -21.44 9.58
C VAL A 457 17.43 -21.02 9.07
N PRO A 458 18.09 -21.85 8.23
CA PRO A 458 19.42 -21.53 7.71
C PRO A 458 19.51 -20.11 7.12
N THR A 459 20.61 -19.42 7.44
CA THR A 459 20.93 -18.07 6.95
C THR A 459 21.70 -18.08 5.66
#